data_AF-A0A5E4N4Q0-F1
#
_entry.id   AF-A0A5E4N4Q0-F1
#
_cell.length_a   1.000
_cell.length_b   1.000
_cell.length_c   1.000
_cell.angle_alpha   90.00
_cell.angle_beta   90.00
_cell.angle_gamma   90.00
#
_symmetry.space_group_name_H-M   'P 1'
#
loop_
_entity.id
_entity.type
_entity.pdbx_description
1 polymer ?
#
loop_
_entity_poly.entity_id
_entity_poly.type
_entity_poly.pdbx_seq_one_letter_code
_entity_poly.pdbx_strand_id
1 'polypeptide(L)'
;MKSRFQDLLELQICNWILDPFSFESVEDLEPHLQMEFIDLKHDCEAQLVFKQVGYELAWIKLKDTYPQLWQQVKLLLLSFPSTYLVEKGFSVVVQLLTKQRNRLDICNKGDLRLALTNINV
;
A
#
# COMPACT_ATOMS: atom_id res chain seq x y z
N MET A 1 0.19 3.31 -26.30
CA MET A 1 0.62 2.20 -25.42
C MET A 1 0.30 2.63 -24.00
N LYS A 2 -0.62 1.97 -23.28
CA LYS A 2 -0.92 2.35 -21.87
C LYS A 2 0.27 1.95 -21.00
N SER A 3 0.71 2.82 -20.09
CA SER A 3 1.76 2.47 -19.13
C SER A 3 1.28 1.33 -18.23
N ARG A 4 2.19 0.46 -17.80
CA ARG A 4 1.88 -0.53 -16.76
C ARG A 4 1.67 0.23 -15.44
N PHE A 5 0.66 -0.17 -14.67
CA PHE A 5 0.28 0.47 -13.40
C PHE A 5 -0.15 1.94 -13.55
N GLN A 6 -0.78 2.29 -14.67
CA GLN A 6 -1.27 3.65 -14.91
C GLN A 6 -2.22 4.13 -13.80
N ASP A 7 -3.04 3.23 -13.29
CA ASP A 7 -3.94 3.43 -12.14
C ASP A 7 -3.21 3.84 -10.85
N LEU A 8 -1.95 3.42 -10.69
CA LEU A 8 -1.12 3.77 -9.53
C LEU A 8 -0.32 5.05 -9.74
N LEU A 9 0.08 5.32 -10.98
CA LEU A 9 0.68 6.59 -11.37
C LEU A 9 -0.33 7.75 -11.31
N GLU A 10 -1.60 7.45 -11.56
CA GLU A 10 -2.72 8.39 -11.46
C GLU A 10 -3.33 8.45 -10.05
N LEU A 11 -2.83 7.64 -9.11
CA LEU A 11 -3.35 7.58 -7.75
C LEU A 11 -2.99 8.89 -7.03
N GLN A 12 -4.01 9.73 -6.82
CA GLN A 12 -3.86 10.95 -6.06
C GLN A 12 -3.71 10.61 -4.58
N ILE A 13 -2.48 10.73 -4.08
CA ILE A 13 -2.21 10.59 -2.65
C ILE A 13 -2.73 11.84 -1.96
N CYS A 14 -3.85 11.71 -1.25
CA CYS A 14 -4.34 12.82 -0.45
C CYS A 14 -3.39 13.07 0.74
N ASN A 15 -2.98 14.33 0.91
CA ASN A 15 -2.02 14.73 1.95
C ASN A 15 -2.50 14.36 3.37
N TRP A 16 -3.81 14.31 3.61
CA TRP A 16 -4.39 13.92 4.89
C TRP A 16 -4.08 12.47 5.30
N ILE A 17 -3.74 11.59 4.35
CA ILE A 17 -3.36 10.20 4.67
C ILE A 17 -2.00 10.17 5.37
N LEU A 18 -1.09 11.07 5.00
CA LEU A 18 0.25 11.16 5.57
C LEU A 18 0.23 11.93 6.90
N ASP A 19 -0.49 13.05 6.92
CA ASP A 19 -0.66 13.87 8.12
C ASP A 19 -2.10 14.40 8.21
N PRO A 20 -3.01 13.64 8.84
CA PRO A 20 -4.41 14.06 8.98
C PRO A 20 -4.58 15.26 9.92
N PHE A 21 -3.64 15.49 10.84
CA PHE A 21 -3.76 16.53 11.86
C PHE A 21 -3.38 17.92 11.32
N SER A 22 -2.44 17.98 10.37
CA SER A 22 -2.06 19.23 9.70
C SER A 22 -2.93 19.59 8.50
N PHE A 23 -3.89 18.74 8.11
CA PHE A 23 -4.72 18.95 6.93
C PHE A 23 -5.90 19.90 7.23
N GLU A 24 -5.90 21.13 6.70
CA GLU A 24 -6.91 22.15 7.04
C GLU A 24 -8.26 21.96 6.33
N SER A 25 -8.26 21.48 5.08
CA SER A 25 -9.44 21.48 4.20
C SER A 25 -10.37 20.27 4.36
N VAL A 26 -11.00 20.12 5.52
CA VAL A 26 -12.02 19.05 5.73
C VAL A 26 -13.17 19.17 4.71
N GLU A 27 -13.47 20.39 4.27
CA GLU A 27 -14.50 20.69 3.26
C GLU A 27 -14.20 20.09 1.87
N ASP A 28 -12.93 19.82 1.56
CA ASP A 28 -12.50 19.22 0.29
C ASP A 28 -12.66 17.69 0.30
N LEU A 29 -12.96 17.08 1.45
CA LEU A 29 -13.19 15.64 1.56
C LEU A 29 -14.61 15.27 1.11
N GLU A 30 -14.76 14.03 0.63
CA GLU A 30 -16.09 13.50 0.33
C GLU A 30 -17.01 13.58 1.57
N PRO A 31 -18.29 13.98 1.42
CA PRO A 31 -19.17 14.24 2.56
C PRO A 31 -19.28 13.09 3.55
N HIS A 32 -19.17 11.86 3.06
CA HIS A 32 -19.25 10.66 3.90
C HIS A 32 -18.00 10.45 4.76
N LEU A 33 -16.85 11.07 4.45
CA LEU A 33 -15.60 10.96 5.21
C LEU A 33 -15.46 12.07 6.26
N GLN A 34 -16.15 13.20 6.08
CA GLN A 34 -15.96 14.40 6.88
C GLN A 34 -16.22 14.17 8.38
N MET A 35 -17.24 13.40 8.75
CA MET A 35 -17.55 13.12 10.15
C MET A 35 -16.43 12.34 10.85
N GLU A 36 -16.04 11.19 10.31
CA GLU A 36 -14.92 10.40 10.86
C GLU A 36 -13.61 11.21 10.88
N PHE A 37 -13.39 12.06 9.88
CA PHE A 37 -12.20 12.90 9.81
C PHE A 37 -12.18 13.99 10.89
N ILE A 38 -13.33 14.60 11.19
CA ILE A 38 -13.46 15.56 12.30
C ILE A 38 -13.19 14.85 13.63
N ASP A 39 -13.74 13.65 13.83
CA ASP A 39 -13.51 12.86 15.04
C ASP A 39 -12.03 12.50 15.20
N LEU A 40 -11.38 12.05 14.11
CA LEU A 40 -9.94 11.77 14.08
C LEU A 40 -9.11 12.99 14.46
N LYS A 41 -9.47 14.18 13.95
CA LYS A 41 -8.74 15.42 14.26
C LYS A 41 -8.76 15.79 15.74
N HIS A 42 -9.83 15.44 16.44
CA HIS A 42 -9.99 15.73 17.87
C HIS A 42 -9.56 14.58 18.77
N ASP A 43 -9.12 13.46 18.18
CA ASP A 43 -8.60 12.32 18.91
C ASP A 43 -7.10 12.52 19.27
N CYS A 44 -6.87 12.91 20.52
CA CYS A 44 -5.53 13.05 21.09
C CYS A 44 -4.75 11.73 21.13
N GLU A 45 -5.41 10.59 21.32
CA GLU A 45 -4.76 9.28 21.35
C GLU A 45 -4.29 8.91 19.95
N ALA A 46 -5.16 9.08 18.94
CA ALA A 46 -4.76 8.90 17.54
C ALA A 46 -3.57 9.80 17.19
N GLN A 47 -3.57 11.07 17.57
CA GLN A 47 -2.45 11.98 17.28
C GLN A 47 -1.12 11.47 17.87
N LEU A 48 -1.17 10.94 19.08
CA LEU A 48 0.00 10.37 19.75
C LEU A 48 0.47 9.09 19.05
N VAL A 49 -0.45 8.22 18.62
CA VAL A 49 -0.13 7.02 17.84
C VAL A 49 0.56 7.39 16.53
N PHE A 50 0.05 8.37 15.77
CA PHE A 50 0.68 8.83 14.53
C PHE A 50 2.11 9.34 14.75
N LYS A 51 2.35 10.09 15.83
CA LYS A 51 3.69 10.59 16.19
C LYS A 51 4.65 9.48 16.63
N GLN A 52 4.16 8.40 17.23
CA GLN A 52 4.99 7.34 17.79
C GLN A 52 5.37 6.25 16.78
N VAL A 53 4.41 5.77 15.99
CA VAL A 53 4.62 4.60 15.11
C VAL A 53 4.61 4.94 13.62
N GLY A 54 4.33 6.19 13.25
CA GLY A 54 4.17 6.63 11.87
C GLY A 54 2.80 6.27 11.27
N TYR A 55 2.48 6.87 10.11
CA TYR A 55 1.14 6.78 9.50
C TYR A 55 0.74 5.34 9.13
N GLU A 56 1.66 4.54 8.59
CA GLU A 56 1.40 3.18 8.11
C GLU A 56 0.83 2.29 9.22
N LEU A 57 1.52 2.25 10.36
CA LEU A 57 1.11 1.44 11.51
C LEU A 57 -0.04 2.09 12.29
N ALA A 58 -0.11 3.42 12.31
CA ALA A 58 -1.22 4.14 12.93
C ALA A 58 -2.55 3.81 12.26
N TRP A 59 -2.61 3.86 10.93
CA TRP A 59 -3.82 3.51 10.18
C TRP A 59 -4.24 2.05 10.36
N ILE A 60 -3.28 1.12 10.46
CA ILE A 60 -3.58 -0.29 10.73
C ILE A 60 -4.20 -0.47 12.12
N LYS A 61 -3.73 0.30 13.13
CA LYS A 61 -4.30 0.26 14.48
C LYS A 61 -5.70 0.87 14.55
N LEU A 62 -5.93 1.94 13.78
CA LEU A 62 -7.17 2.71 13.79
C LEU A 62 -8.23 2.22 12.79
N LYS A 63 -7.95 1.14 12.05
CA LYS A 63 -8.80 0.60 10.98
C LYS A 63 -10.25 0.32 11.39
N ASP A 64 -10.44 -0.10 12.64
CA ASP A 64 -11.75 -0.51 13.17
C ASP A 64 -12.50 0.69 13.78
N THR A 65 -11.76 1.74 14.19
CA THR A 65 -12.30 2.99 14.75
C THR A 65 -12.78 3.94 13.67
N TYR A 66 -12.04 4.04 12.56
CA TYR A 66 -12.36 4.91 11.42
C TYR A 66 -12.48 4.09 10.12
N PRO A 67 -13.52 3.26 9.99
CA PRO A 67 -13.65 2.32 8.88
C PRO A 67 -13.81 3.00 7.52
N GLN A 68 -14.44 4.17 7.43
CA GLN A 68 -14.59 4.89 6.16
C GLN A 68 -13.26 5.49 5.71
N LEU A 69 -12.51 6.12 6.61
CA LEU A 69 -11.15 6.60 6.32
C LEU A 69 -10.23 5.44 5.92
N TRP A 70 -10.32 4.31 6.63
CA TRP A 70 -9.53 3.11 6.32
C TRP A 70 -9.78 2.58 4.91
N GLN A 71 -10.98 2.69 4.34
CA GLN A 71 -11.24 2.24 2.97
C GLN A 71 -10.37 2.97 1.94
N GLN A 72 -10.08 4.26 2.18
CA GLN A 72 -9.24 5.05 1.30
C GLN A 72 -7.76 4.73 1.53
N VAL A 73 -7.35 4.64 2.80
CA VAL A 73 -5.97 4.41 3.18
C VAL A 73 -5.47 3.01 2.77
N LYS A 74 -6.29 1.97 2.92
CA LYS A 74 -5.88 0.60 2.61
C LYS A 74 -5.46 0.43 1.14
N LEU A 75 -6.07 1.18 0.22
CA LEU A 75 -5.72 1.12 -1.21
C LEU A 75 -4.31 1.65 -1.44
N LEU A 76 -3.95 2.73 -0.77
CA LEU A 76 -2.59 3.29 -0.80
C LEU A 76 -1.57 2.34 -0.14
N LEU A 77 -1.90 1.78 1.02
CA LEU A 77 -0.99 0.87 1.72
C LEU A 77 -0.79 -0.46 0.96
N LEU A 78 -1.77 -0.91 0.18
CA LEU A 78 -1.70 -2.15 -0.60
C LEU A 78 -1.05 -1.97 -1.98
N SER A 79 -1.15 -0.78 -2.59
CA SER A 79 -0.62 -0.53 -3.94
C SER A 79 0.91 -0.59 -4.00
N PHE A 80 1.60 -0.13 -2.96
CA PHE A 80 3.07 -0.17 -2.89
C PHE A 80 3.63 -1.59 -2.81
N PRO A 81 3.20 -2.46 -1.89
CA PRO A 81 3.68 -3.84 -1.83
C PRO A 81 3.31 -4.63 -3.09
N SER A 82 2.10 -4.44 -3.63
CA SER A 82 1.64 -5.19 -4.81
C SER A 82 2.43 -4.86 -6.07
N THR A 83 2.73 -3.60 -6.36
CA THR A 83 3.58 -3.22 -7.51
C THR A 83 4.97 -3.80 -7.41
N TYR A 84 5.64 -3.57 -6.28
CA TYR A 84 6.99 -4.08 -6.06
C TYR A 84 7.04 -5.61 -6.21
N LEU A 85 6.09 -6.33 -5.60
CA LEU A 85 6.04 -7.79 -5.67
C LEU A 85 5.74 -8.28 -7.09
N VAL A 86 4.87 -7.60 -7.83
CA VAL A 86 4.55 -7.93 -9.22
C VAL A 86 5.76 -7.67 -10.13
N GLU A 87 6.43 -6.53 -10.00
CA GLU A 87 7.63 -6.21 -10.77
C GLU A 87 8.79 -7.16 -10.46
N LYS A 88 9.01 -7.49 -9.17
CA LYS A 88 9.97 -8.51 -8.74
C LYS A 88 9.62 -9.87 -9.36
N GLY A 89 8.34 -10.26 -9.31
CA GLY A 89 7.83 -11.49 -9.92
C GLY A 89 8.10 -11.57 -11.41
N PHE A 90 7.75 -10.54 -12.16
CA PHE A 90 8.00 -10.49 -13.60
C PHE A 90 9.50 -10.50 -13.92
N SER A 91 10.32 -9.77 -13.15
CA SER A 91 11.77 -9.76 -13.33
C SER A 91 12.37 -11.15 -13.16
N VAL A 92 11.94 -11.89 -12.13
CA VAL A 92 12.35 -13.28 -11.90
C VAL A 92 11.89 -14.18 -13.05
N VAL A 93 10.63 -14.07 -13.49
CA VAL A 93 10.11 -14.84 -14.65
C VAL A 93 10.95 -14.60 -15.90
N VAL A 94 11.28 -13.34 -16.21
CA VAL A 94 12.12 -13.01 -17.37
C VAL A 94 13.52 -13.62 -17.21
N GLN A 95 14.12 -13.56 -16.02
CA GLN A 95 15.42 -14.18 -15.75
C GLN A 95 15.39 -15.71 -15.93
N LEU A 96 14.31 -16.37 -15.48
CA LEU A 96 14.12 -17.81 -15.63
C LEU A 96 13.98 -18.21 -17.11
N LEU A 97 13.20 -17.45 -17.88
CA LEU A 97 12.98 -17.70 -19.32
C LEU A 97 14.22 -17.40 -20.18
N THR A 98 14.99 -16.37 -19.83
CA THR A 98 16.16 -15.95 -20.64
C THR A 98 17.40 -16.78 -20.37
N LYS A 99 17.54 -17.39 -19.18
CA LYS A 99 18.67 -18.29 -18.87
C LYS A 99 18.43 -19.69 -19.44
N GLN A 100 18.75 -19.87 -20.73
CA GLN A 100 18.62 -21.14 -21.48
C GLN A 100 19.27 -22.39 -20.83
N ARG A 101 20.17 -22.24 -19.84
CA ARG A 101 20.83 -23.38 -19.17
C ARG A 101 20.15 -23.82 -17.87
N ASN A 102 19.15 -23.09 -17.39
CA ASN A 102 18.44 -23.43 -16.17
C ASN A 102 17.20 -24.27 -16.50
N ARG A 103 17.17 -25.55 -16.07
CA ARG A 103 16.00 -26.45 -16.19
C ARG A 103 14.85 -26.07 -15.23
N LEU A 104 14.72 -24.78 -14.95
CA LEU A 104 13.78 -24.23 -14.00
C LEU A 104 12.42 -24.10 -14.70
N ASP A 105 11.39 -24.66 -14.07
CA ASP A 105 10.03 -24.68 -14.55
C ASP A 105 9.17 -23.79 -13.66
N ILE A 106 8.67 -22.70 -14.26
CA ILE A 106 7.90 -21.67 -13.58
C ILE A 106 6.58 -22.25 -13.03
N CYS A 107 5.93 -23.14 -13.77
CA CYS A 107 4.56 -23.58 -13.48
C CYS A 107 4.53 -24.86 -12.66
N ASN A 108 5.40 -25.82 -12.94
CA ASN A 108 5.24 -27.18 -12.38
C ASN A 108 6.15 -27.48 -11.17
N LYS A 109 7.23 -26.73 -10.95
CA LYS A 109 8.23 -27.04 -9.92
C LYS A 109 8.28 -26.07 -8.73
N GLY A 110 7.54 -24.98 -8.79
CA GLY A 110 7.55 -23.96 -7.72
C GLY A 110 8.84 -23.15 -7.66
N ASP A 111 9.66 -23.17 -8.73
CA ASP A 111 10.94 -22.45 -8.82
C ASP A 111 10.75 -20.93 -8.70
N LEU A 112 9.64 -20.41 -9.25
CA LEU A 112 9.26 -19.00 -9.11
C LEU A 112 9.03 -18.63 -7.64
N ARG A 113 8.32 -19.48 -6.89
CA ARG A 113 8.05 -19.25 -5.46
C ARG A 113 9.36 -19.20 -4.68
N LEU A 114 10.25 -20.18 -4.90
CA LEU A 114 11.57 -20.25 -4.25
C LEU A 114 12.42 -19.02 -4.53
N ALA A 115 12.43 -18.52 -5.76
CA ALA A 115 13.19 -17.32 -6.13
C ALA A 115 12.60 -16.01 -5.56
N LEU A 116 11.30 -15.97 -5.28
CA LEU A 116 10.63 -14.78 -4.73
C LEU A 116 10.74 -14.69 -3.21
N THR A 117 10.65 -15.83 -2.51
CA THR A 117 10.91 -15.91 -1.07
C THR A 117 12.41 -15.81 -0.82
N ASN A 118 12.86 -14.78 -0.11
CA ASN A 118 14.24 -14.67 0.37
C ASN A 118 14.49 -15.78 1.41
N ILE A 119 14.69 -17.02 0.96
CA ILE A 119 15.29 -18.06 1.80
C ILE A 119 16.78 -17.76 1.77
N ASN A 120 17.26 -17.11 2.83
CA ASN A 120 18.70 -17.06 3.09
C ASN A 120 19.14 -18.49 3.38
N VAL A 121 19.78 -19.13 2.39
CA VAL A 121 20.55 -20.36 2.58
C VAL A 121 21.96 -19.96 2.99
#